data_AF-A0AAW2XPY9-F1
#
_entry.id   AF-A0AAW2XPY9-F1
#
_cell.length_a   1.000
_cell.length_b   1.000
_cell.length_c   1.000
_cell.angle_alpha   90.00
_cell.angle_beta   90.00
_cell.angle_gamma   90.00
#
_symmetry.space_group_name_H-M   'P 1'
#
loop_
_entity.id
_entity.type
_entity.pdbx_description
1 polymer ?
#
loop_
_entity_poly.entity_id
_entity_poly.type
_entity_poly.pdbx_seq_one_letter_code
_entity_poly.pdbx_strand_id
1 'polypeptide(L)'
;MPKPELKEEDPVAVQPVEELLTVELIPDDPDKITKIESKMKEDVREQVINCLRKNKDIFAWTPQDLEGIDPGVITHHLNLDSTIRPIKQKKRHFGPEKDKIIQEKVNKLLTAGHIRKIQFPEWLSNMVLVPKPVKNGGCA
;
A
#
# COMPACT_ATOMS: atom_id res chain seq x y z
N MET A 1 47.78 14.06 0.09
CA MET A 1 47.44 12.63 0.17
C MET A 1 46.40 12.33 -0.89
N PRO A 2 46.58 11.32 -1.74
CA PRO A 2 45.53 10.91 -2.68
C PRO A 2 44.36 10.28 -1.90
N LYS A 3 43.12 10.59 -2.33
CA LYS A 3 41.89 10.01 -1.78
C LYS A 3 41.88 8.49 -2.06
N PRO A 4 41.43 7.64 -1.14
CA PRO A 4 41.20 6.23 -1.44
C PRO A 4 40.01 6.12 -2.40
N GLU A 5 40.21 5.42 -3.51
CA GLU A 5 39.16 5.04 -4.45
C GLU A 5 38.20 4.07 -3.75
N LEU A 6 36.96 4.51 -3.57
CA LEU A 6 35.84 3.64 -3.25
C LEU A 6 35.60 2.78 -4.48
N LYS A 7 35.88 1.48 -4.39
CA LYS A 7 35.44 0.53 -5.39
C LYS A 7 33.92 0.57 -5.40
N GLU A 8 33.34 1.07 -6.48
CA GLU A 8 31.93 0.87 -6.77
C GLU A 8 31.75 -0.66 -6.92
N GLU A 9 31.15 -1.28 -5.90
CA GLU A 9 30.76 -2.68 -6.04
C GLU A 9 29.65 -2.74 -7.09
N ASP A 10 29.89 -3.51 -8.14
CA ASP A 10 28.93 -3.76 -9.20
C ASP A 10 27.58 -4.13 -8.57
N PRO A 11 26.46 -3.54 -9.03
CA PRO A 11 25.15 -3.87 -8.49
C PRO A 11 24.94 -5.37 -8.66
N VAL A 12 24.81 -6.08 -7.53
CA VAL A 12 24.49 -7.51 -7.49
C VAL A 12 23.27 -7.71 -8.38
N ALA A 13 23.49 -8.36 -9.52
CA ALA A 13 22.44 -8.68 -10.46
C ALA A 13 21.41 -9.55 -9.74
N VAL A 14 20.24 -8.99 -9.47
CA VAL A 14 19.10 -9.75 -8.98
C VAL A 14 18.76 -10.78 -10.06
N GLN A 15 19.00 -12.05 -9.74
CA GLN A 15 18.71 -13.20 -10.59
C GLN A 15 17.20 -13.26 -10.92
N PRO A 16 16.81 -13.91 -12.03
CA PRO A 16 15.56 -13.63 -12.73
C PRO A 16 14.37 -13.92 -11.82
N VAL A 17 13.41 -13.01 -11.88
CA VAL A 17 12.06 -13.23 -11.33
C VAL A 17 11.63 -14.62 -11.78
N GLU A 18 11.26 -15.49 -10.84
CA GLU A 18 10.65 -16.78 -11.16
C GLU A 18 9.59 -16.53 -12.23
N GLU A 19 9.55 -17.36 -13.27
CA GLU A 19 8.58 -17.18 -14.34
C GLU A 19 7.19 -17.35 -13.72
N LEU A 20 6.37 -16.29 -13.77
CA LEU A 20 5.04 -16.26 -13.15
C LEU A 20 3.96 -16.32 -14.23
N LEU A 21 2.94 -17.11 -13.98
CA LEU A 21 1.71 -17.15 -14.75
C LEU A 21 0.68 -16.21 -14.13
N THR A 22 0.11 -15.33 -14.95
CA THR A 22 -1.01 -14.49 -14.56
C THR A 22 -2.31 -15.30 -14.63
N VAL A 23 -3.11 -15.26 -13.56
CA VAL A 23 -4.38 -15.97 -13.45
C VAL A 23 -5.49 -15.02 -13.04
N GLU A 24 -6.61 -15.08 -13.76
CA GLU A 24 -7.85 -14.38 -13.41
C GLU A 24 -8.57 -15.11 -12.27
N LEU A 25 -8.80 -14.38 -11.17
CA LEU A 25 -9.48 -14.90 -9.98
C LEU A 25 -10.99 -14.63 -10.00
N ILE A 26 -11.45 -13.62 -10.73
CA ILE A 26 -12.87 -13.32 -10.92
C ILE A 26 -13.16 -13.34 -12.42
N PRO A 27 -14.13 -14.15 -12.88
CA PRO A 27 -14.56 -14.11 -14.28
C PRO A 27 -15.01 -12.71 -14.66
N ASP A 28 -14.64 -12.27 -15.87
CA ASP A 28 -15.05 -11.00 -16.47
C ASP A 28 -14.53 -9.73 -15.76
N ASP A 29 -13.54 -9.84 -14.88
CA ASP A 29 -12.89 -8.71 -14.20
C ASP A 29 -11.37 -8.71 -14.45
N PRO A 30 -10.88 -7.94 -15.45
CA PRO A 30 -9.47 -7.98 -15.87
C PRO A 30 -8.51 -7.38 -14.83
N ASP A 31 -9.02 -6.62 -13.87
CA ASP A 31 -8.21 -6.01 -12.81
C ASP A 31 -7.97 -6.98 -11.64
N LYS A 32 -8.71 -8.11 -11.59
CA LYS A 32 -8.65 -9.08 -10.50
C LYS A 32 -7.84 -10.31 -10.83
N ILE A 33 -6.56 -10.06 -11.10
CA ILE A 33 -5.57 -11.07 -11.45
C ILE A 33 -4.57 -11.31 -10.31
N THR A 34 -4.00 -12.51 -10.26
CA THR A 34 -2.87 -12.83 -9.40
C THR A 34 -1.76 -13.51 -10.20
N LYS A 35 -0.57 -13.61 -9.62
CA LYS A 35 0.57 -14.28 -10.22
C LYS A 35 0.93 -15.52 -9.42
N ILE A 36 1.02 -16.65 -10.10
CA ILE A 36 1.43 -17.93 -9.53
C ILE A 36 2.67 -18.45 -10.26
N GLU A 37 3.45 -19.32 -9.63
CA GLU A 37 4.68 -19.85 -10.23
C GLU A 37 4.39 -20.73 -11.46
N SER A 38 5.12 -20.53 -12.56
CA SER A 38 4.95 -21.28 -13.81
C SER A 38 5.46 -22.72 -13.73
N LYS A 39 6.34 -23.03 -12.79
CA LYS A 39 7.00 -24.34 -12.66
C LYS A 39 6.26 -25.33 -11.76
N MET A 40 5.06 -24.98 -11.30
CA MET A 40 4.21 -25.90 -10.54
C MET A 40 3.70 -27.06 -11.42
N LYS A 41 3.59 -28.25 -10.82
CA LYS A 41 2.88 -29.39 -11.43
C LYS A 41 1.43 -29.01 -11.69
N GLU A 42 0.86 -29.51 -12.78
CA GLU A 42 -0.47 -29.10 -13.25
C GLU A 42 -1.58 -29.39 -12.23
N ASP A 43 -1.50 -30.55 -11.56
CA ASP A 43 -2.44 -30.95 -10.51
C ASP A 43 -2.44 -29.98 -9.32
N VAL A 44 -1.26 -29.58 -8.86
CA VAL A 44 -1.10 -28.63 -7.76
C VAL A 44 -1.55 -27.23 -8.20
N ARG A 45 -1.20 -26.83 -9.42
CA ARG A 45 -1.57 -25.54 -10.00
C ARG A 45 -3.08 -25.36 -10.03
N GLU A 46 -3.81 -26.34 -10.56
CA GLU A 46 -5.28 -26.30 -10.61
C GLU A 46 -5.89 -26.21 -9.21
N GLN A 47 -5.33 -26.95 -8.24
CA GLN A 47 -5.78 -26.87 -6.84
C GLN A 47 -5.58 -25.48 -6.25
N VAL A 48 -4.42 -24.87 -6.48
CA VAL A 48 -4.10 -23.51 -6.03
C VAL A 48 -5.05 -22.50 -6.68
N ILE A 49 -5.22 -22.53 -8.00
CA ILE A 49 -6.12 -21.62 -8.71
C ILE A 49 -7.56 -21.75 -8.17
N ASN A 50 -8.05 -22.97 -8.01
CA ASN A 50 -9.38 -23.21 -7.47
C ASN A 50 -9.51 -22.72 -6.03
N CYS A 51 -8.48 -22.89 -5.20
CA CYS A 51 -8.45 -22.34 -3.85
C CYS A 51 -8.53 -20.81 -3.86
N LEU A 52 -7.71 -20.15 -4.68
CA LEU A 52 -7.68 -18.69 -4.78
C LEU A 52 -9.01 -18.11 -5.29
N ARG A 53 -9.63 -18.77 -6.28
CA ARG A 53 -10.95 -18.38 -6.80
C ARG A 53 -12.07 -18.58 -5.78
N LYS A 54 -12.02 -19.67 -5.00
CA LYS A 54 -12.99 -19.94 -3.93
C LYS A 54 -12.90 -18.92 -2.80
N ASN A 55 -11.70 -18.40 -2.52
CA ASN A 55 -11.45 -17.42 -1.47
C ASN A 55 -11.14 -16.03 -2.06
N LYS A 56 -11.77 -15.66 -3.18
CA LYS A 56 -11.51 -14.40 -3.89
C LYS A 56 -11.85 -13.14 -3.07
N ASP A 57 -12.68 -13.31 -2.04
CA ASP A 57 -13.15 -12.30 -1.09
C ASP A 57 -12.12 -11.94 -0.02
N ILE A 58 -11.07 -12.76 0.19
CA ILE A 58 -10.01 -12.45 1.15
C ILE A 58 -9.04 -11.37 0.63
N PHE A 59 -9.11 -11.06 -0.67
CA PHE A 59 -8.24 -10.08 -1.32
C PHE A 59 -8.84 -8.69 -1.24
N ALA A 60 -7.98 -7.71 -0.99
CA ALA A 60 -8.35 -6.30 -1.09
C ALA A 60 -8.12 -5.77 -2.50
N TRP A 61 -9.15 -5.83 -3.34
CA TRP A 61 -9.09 -5.35 -4.73
C TRP A 61 -9.17 -3.83 -4.81
N THR A 62 -9.91 -3.24 -3.89
CA THR A 62 -10.09 -1.80 -3.73
C THR A 62 -9.69 -1.40 -2.31
N PRO A 63 -9.37 -0.12 -2.07
CA PRO A 63 -9.13 0.33 -0.70
C PRO A 63 -10.31 0.10 0.25
N GLN A 64 -11.54 0.06 -0.27
CA GLN A 64 -12.75 -0.20 0.51
C GLN A 64 -12.78 -1.63 1.06
N ASP A 65 -12.18 -2.59 0.36
CA ASP A 65 -12.13 -3.99 0.77
C ASP A 65 -11.18 -4.21 1.96
N LEU A 66 -10.36 -3.21 2.32
CA LEU A 66 -9.56 -3.21 3.55
C LEU A 66 -10.43 -2.83 4.76
N GLU A 67 -11.53 -3.56 4.95
CA GLU A 67 -12.35 -3.41 6.13
C GLU A 67 -11.56 -3.88 7.35
N GLY A 68 -11.17 -2.93 8.21
CA GLY A 68 -10.53 -3.23 9.48
C GLY A 68 -11.48 -3.94 10.44
N ILE A 69 -10.97 -4.32 11.60
CA ILE A 69 -11.84 -4.81 12.68
C ILE A 69 -12.72 -3.66 13.16
N ASP A 70 -14.02 -3.92 13.35
CA ASP A 70 -14.97 -2.95 13.87
C ASP A 70 -14.42 -2.33 15.18
N PRO A 71 -14.30 -0.99 15.27
CA PRO A 71 -13.89 -0.30 16.49
C PRO A 71 -14.74 -0.64 17.71
N GLY A 72 -16.01 -1.04 17.53
CA GLY A 72 -16.87 -1.52 18.60
C GLY A 72 -16.46 -2.89 19.17
N VAL A 73 -15.71 -3.69 18.41
CA VAL A 73 -15.16 -4.98 18.84
C VAL A 73 -13.83 -4.78 19.56
N ILE A 74 -12.89 -4.07 18.94
CA ILE A 74 -11.59 -3.76 19.54
C ILE A 74 -11.07 -2.43 19.00
N THR A 75 -10.62 -1.57 19.90
CA THR A 75 -9.97 -0.31 19.56
C THR A 75 -8.61 -0.23 20.25
N HIS A 76 -7.58 0.19 19.51
CA HIS A 76 -6.28 0.50 20.09
C HIS A 76 -6.32 1.89 20.75
N HIS A 77 -5.94 1.95 22.02
CA HIS A 77 -5.74 3.19 22.74
C HIS A 77 -4.24 3.51 22.80
N LEU A 78 -3.85 4.67 22.28
CA LEU A 78 -2.49 5.16 22.44
C LEU A 78 -2.36 5.71 23.87
N ASN A 79 -1.56 5.06 24.71
CA ASN A 79 -1.29 5.54 26.06
C ASN A 79 -0.31 6.71 26.00
N LEU A 80 -0.82 7.93 26.12
CA LEU A 80 -0.04 9.16 26.08
C LEU A 80 0.27 9.62 27.50
N ASP A 81 1.50 10.09 27.72
CA ASP A 81 1.86 10.75 28.98
C ASP A 81 1.08 12.07 29.11
N SER A 82 0.26 12.14 30.16
CA SER A 82 -0.60 13.30 30.46
C SER A 82 0.15 14.61 30.70
N THR A 83 1.47 14.56 30.96
CA THR A 83 2.30 15.76 31.15
C THR A 83 2.71 16.41 29.82
N ILE A 84 2.58 15.70 28.70
CA ILE A 84 3.00 16.16 27.38
C ILE A 84 1.91 17.03 26.75
N ARG A 85 2.31 18.23 26.33
CA ARG A 85 1.41 19.17 25.66
C ARG A 85 1.21 18.79 24.17
N PRO A 86 -0.03 18.86 23.66
CA PRO A 86 -0.30 18.66 22.24
C PRO A 86 0.45 19.63 21.34
N ILE A 87 0.96 19.13 20.21
CA ILE A 87 1.67 19.92 19.21
C ILE A 87 0.82 20.06 17.94
N LYS A 88 0.55 21.31 17.55
CA LYS A 88 -0.04 21.65 16.25
C LYS A 88 1.03 22.22 15.33
N GLN A 89 1.52 21.42 14.41
CA GLN A 89 2.45 21.90 13.40
C GLN A 89 1.75 22.85 12.43
N LYS A 90 2.42 23.96 12.09
CA LYS A 90 1.93 24.91 11.08
C LYS A 90 1.82 24.20 9.73
N LYS A 91 0.66 24.31 9.07
CA LYS A 91 0.40 23.73 7.76
C LYS A 91 1.47 24.16 6.75
N ARG A 92 2.11 23.18 6.11
CA ARG A 92 3.00 23.41 4.97
C ARG A 92 2.19 23.69 3.71
N HIS A 93 2.58 24.72 2.96
CA HIS A 93 2.03 24.96 1.63
C HIS A 93 2.77 24.08 0.62
N PHE A 94 2.02 23.37 -0.23
CA PHE A 94 2.57 22.67 -1.38
C PHE A 94 2.22 23.44 -2.65
N GLY A 95 3.03 23.29 -3.70
CA GLY A 95 2.66 23.82 -5.02
C GLY A 95 1.40 23.16 -5.56
N PRO A 96 0.72 23.77 -6.54
CA PRO A 96 -0.60 23.34 -7.02
C PRO A 96 -0.64 21.90 -7.53
N GLU A 97 0.44 21.42 -8.16
CA GLU A 97 0.57 20.04 -8.64
C GLU A 97 0.52 19.04 -7.47
N LYS A 98 1.31 19.30 -6.43
CA LYS A 98 1.36 18.46 -5.23
C LYS A 98 0.03 18.50 -4.48
N ASP A 99 -0.58 19.67 -4.36
CA ASP A 99 -1.88 19.81 -3.70
C ASP A 99 -2.97 18.95 -4.38
N LYS A 100 -2.98 18.84 -5.73
CA LYS A 100 -3.92 17.96 -6.43
C LYS A 100 -3.75 16.49 -6.03
N ILE A 101 -2.51 15.99 -6.03
CA ILE A 101 -2.18 14.62 -5.61
C ILE A 101 -2.63 14.36 -4.16
N ILE A 102 -2.40 15.34 -3.29
CA ILE A 102 -2.82 15.30 -1.88
C ILE A 102 -4.34 15.18 -1.79
N GLN A 103 -5.09 16.02 -2.50
CA GLN A 103 -6.55 16.01 -2.48
C GLN A 103 -7.11 14.69 -3.01
N GLU A 104 -6.59 14.18 -4.12
CA GLU A 104 -7.02 12.89 -4.68
C GLU A 104 -6.80 11.74 -3.69
N LYS A 105 -5.62 11.68 -3.05
CA LYS A 105 -5.32 10.63 -2.09
C LYS A 105 -6.17 10.73 -0.82
N VAL A 106 -6.35 11.95 -0.29
CA VAL A 106 -7.20 12.20 0.88
C VAL A 106 -8.64 11.81 0.57
N ASN A 107 -9.18 12.20 -0.59
CA ASN A 107 -10.53 11.81 -1.00
C ASN A 107 -10.67 10.30 -1.13
N LYS A 108 -9.69 9.60 -1.73
CA LYS A 108 -9.71 8.13 -1.82
C LYS A 108 -9.79 7.47 -0.44
N LEU A 109 -8.98 7.94 0.52
CA LEU A 109 -8.98 7.41 1.89
C LEU A 109 -10.26 7.77 2.66
N LEU A 110 -10.83 8.94 2.40
CA LEU A 110 -12.07 9.40 3.03
C LEU A 110 -13.26 8.58 2.51
N THR A 111 -13.35 8.35 1.20
CA THR A 111 -14.39 7.52 0.59
C THR A 111 -14.30 6.06 1.04
N ALA A 112 -13.08 5.56 1.29
CA ALA A 112 -12.87 4.23 1.87
C ALA A 112 -13.17 4.15 3.38
N GLY A 113 -13.48 5.26 4.06
CA GLY A 113 -13.76 5.26 5.50
C GLY A 113 -12.52 5.10 6.40
N HIS A 114 -11.32 5.03 5.83
CA HIS A 114 -10.06 4.84 6.60
C HIS A 114 -9.67 6.09 7.40
N ILE A 115 -10.07 7.26 6.94
CA ILE A 115 -9.87 8.53 7.64
C ILE A 115 -11.21 9.23 7.85
N ARG A 116 -11.28 10.09 8.86
CA ARG A 116 -12.47 10.90 9.15
C ARG A 116 -12.10 12.36 9.38
N LYS A 117 -13.06 13.25 9.15
CA LYS A 117 -12.91 14.67 9.49
C LYS A 117 -12.97 14.84 11.00
N ILE A 118 -12.05 15.63 11.55
CA ILE A 118 -12.02 16.01 12.96
C ILE A 118 -12.14 17.54 13.06
N GLN A 119 -12.91 18.03 14.02
CA GLN A 119 -13.02 19.45 14.32
C GLN A 119 -12.06 19.79 15.47
N PHE A 120 -11.36 20.92 15.34
CA PHE A 120 -10.47 21.47 16.37
C PHE A 120 -9.41 20.49 16.93
N PRO A 121 -8.58 19.85 16.07
CA PRO A 121 -7.60 18.88 16.55
C PRO A 121 -6.56 19.54 17.46
N GLU A 122 -6.22 18.88 18.56
CA GLU A 122 -5.15 19.31 19.47
C GLU A 122 -3.75 18.93 18.96
N TRP A 123 -3.67 17.81 18.24
CA TRP A 123 -2.47 17.31 17.59
C TRP A 123 -2.59 17.47 16.08
N LEU A 124 -1.59 18.09 15.45
CA LEU A 124 -1.55 18.22 13.99
C LEU A 124 -0.12 18.02 13.48
N SER A 125 0.06 17.03 12.60
CA SER A 125 1.32 16.80 11.90
C SER A 125 1.20 17.25 10.44
N ASN A 126 2.29 17.79 9.89
CA ASN A 126 2.38 18.03 8.47
C ASN A 126 2.47 16.71 7.69
N MET A 127 1.85 16.71 6.51
CA MET A 127 2.00 15.58 5.58
C MET A 127 3.32 15.67 4.82
N VAL A 128 3.88 14.52 4.47
CA VAL A 128 5.11 14.43 3.67
C VAL A 128 4.81 13.65 2.40
N LEU A 129 5.13 14.23 1.25
CA LEU A 129 5.03 13.57 -0.04
C LEU A 129 6.34 12.83 -0.32
N VAL A 130 6.23 11.53 -0.53
CA VAL A 130 7.36 10.67 -0.90
C VAL A 130 7.06 10.07 -2.28
N PRO A 131 7.87 10.37 -3.30
CA PRO A 131 7.74 9.73 -4.61
C PRO A 131 7.93 8.21 -4.46
N LYS A 132 6.96 7.45 -4.98
CA LYS A 132 7.12 6.00 -5.10
C LYS A 132 7.82 5.71 -6.43
N PRO A 133 8.84 4.83 -6.47
CA PRO A 133 9.42 4.41 -7.73
C PRO A 133 8.35 3.73 -8.58
N VAL A 134 8.30 4.06 -9.87
CA VAL A 134 7.41 3.38 -10.82
C VAL A 134 7.96 1.96 -11.00
N LYS A 135 7.23 0.96 -10.50
CA LYS A 135 7.53 -0.43 -10.83
C LYS A 135 7.01 -0.68 -12.25
N ASN A 136 7.90 -1.04 -13.17
CA ASN A 136 7.52 -1.59 -14.47
C ASN A 136 6.92 -2.98 -14.23
N GLY A 137 5.62 -3.05 -13.98
CA GLY A 137 4.89 -4.26 -13.63
C GLY A 137 3.82 -3.93 -12.61
N GLY A 138 2.60 -3.70 -13.09
CA GLY A 138 1.54 -2.98 -12.39
C GLY A 138 0.95 -3.64 -11.16
N CYS A 139 0.28 -2.79 -10.38
CA CYS A 139 -0.93 -3.09 -9.62
C CYS A 139 -1.80 -1.84 -9.80
N ALA A 140 -2.88 -1.97 -10.58
CA ALA A 140 -4.00 -1.04 -10.54
C ALA A 140 -4.76 -1.24 -9.22
#